data_AF-A0A6P1W7B6-F1
#
_entry.id   AF-A0A6P1W7B6-F1
#
_cell.length_a   1.000
_cell.length_b   1.000
_cell.length_c   1.000
_cell.angle_alpha   90.00
_cell.angle_beta   90.00
_cell.angle_gamma   90.00
#
_symmetry.space_group_name_H-M   'P 1'
#
loop_
_entity.id
_entity.type
_entity.pdbx_description
1 polymer ?
#
loop_
_entity_poly.entity_id
_entity_poly.type
_entity_poly.pdbx_seq_one_letter_code
_entity_poly.pdbx_strand_id
1 'polypeptide(L)'
;MNDQLTFDDLRAYQAGRLNGPARHRVERLLLEDPFYADALAGLEAMQQTATPTTQQLANLRDALQERIHSSATKKRLWPLWIATTTAAILLMLAVAIYIIFFVAKHPTKQKPNNKPKTTLKIRQISPFMASLQPYSYPCG
;
A
#
# COMPACT_ATOMS: atom_id res chain seq x y z
N MET A 1 -3.71 16.18 -33.81
CA MET A 1 -4.42 17.04 -32.84
C MET A 1 -4.69 16.20 -31.59
N ASN A 2 -4.82 16.82 -30.42
CA ASN A 2 -5.06 16.09 -29.17
C ASN A 2 -6.55 15.76 -29.07
N ASP A 3 -7.00 14.64 -29.66
CA ASP A 3 -8.43 14.31 -29.84
C ASP A 3 -9.11 13.71 -28.60
N GLN A 4 -8.42 13.72 -27.45
CA GLN A 4 -9.01 13.30 -26.19
C GLN A 4 -9.83 14.42 -25.55
N LEU A 5 -11.04 14.07 -25.14
CA LEU A 5 -11.91 14.92 -24.37
C LEU A 5 -11.56 14.80 -22.87
N THR A 6 -11.18 15.91 -22.23
CA THR A 6 -10.91 15.91 -20.78
C THR A 6 -12.18 16.11 -19.97
N PHE A 7 -12.18 15.67 -18.72
CA PHE A 7 -13.29 15.82 -17.79
C PHE A 7 -13.67 17.30 -17.55
N ASP A 8 -12.70 18.21 -17.54
CA ASP A 8 -12.98 19.65 -17.39
C ASP A 8 -13.73 20.23 -18.61
N ASP A 9 -13.48 19.72 -19.82
CA ASP A 9 -14.21 20.12 -21.03
C ASP A 9 -15.66 19.65 -20.97
N LEU A 10 -15.91 18.41 -20.51
CA LEU A 10 -17.26 17.87 -20.29
C LEU A 10 -18.02 18.68 -19.25
N ARG A 11 -17.37 19.02 -18.13
CA ARG A 11 -17.95 19.85 -17.07
C ARG A 11 -18.26 21.26 -17.57
N ALA A 12 -17.34 21.88 -18.31
CA ALA A 12 -17.55 23.21 -18.86
C ALA A 12 -18.61 23.22 -19.98
N TYR A 13 -18.76 22.11 -20.72
CA TYR A 13 -19.82 21.91 -21.71
C TYR A 13 -21.19 21.80 -21.02
N GLN A 14 -21.29 20.95 -19.99
CA GLN A 14 -22.49 20.82 -19.15
C GLN A 14 -22.88 22.15 -18.50
N ALA A 15 -21.90 22.93 -18.02
CA ALA A 15 -22.12 24.24 -17.41
C ALA A 15 -22.42 25.37 -18.43
N GLY A 16 -22.43 25.08 -19.74
CA GLY A 16 -22.67 26.06 -20.79
C GLY A 16 -21.57 27.12 -20.96
N ARG A 17 -20.36 26.85 -20.46
CA ARG A 17 -19.22 27.78 -20.41
C ARG A 17 -18.28 27.67 -21.62
N LEU A 18 -18.49 26.71 -22.52
CA LEU A 18 -17.70 26.56 -23.74
C LEU A 18 -18.12 27.55 -24.85
N ASN A 19 -17.14 28.10 -25.55
CA ASN A 19 -17.34 28.89 -26.78
C ASN A 19 -17.86 28.00 -27.93
N GLY A 20 -18.59 28.57 -28.90
CA GLY A 20 -19.25 27.86 -30.01
C GLY A 20 -18.38 26.81 -30.75
N PRO A 21 -17.17 27.13 -31.24
CA PRO A 21 -16.31 26.16 -31.91
C PRO A 21 -15.82 25.04 -30.97
N ALA A 22 -15.65 25.34 -29.69
CA ALA A 22 -15.27 24.33 -28.71
C ALA A 22 -16.45 23.40 -28.41
N ARG A 23 -17.69 23.91 -28.24
CA ARG A 23 -18.89 23.07 -28.07
C ARG A 23 -19.06 22.09 -29.21
N HIS A 24 -18.90 22.58 -30.45
CA HIS A 24 -19.10 21.75 -31.62
C HIS A 24 -18.06 20.62 -31.73
N ARG A 25 -16.84 20.88 -31.27
CA ARG A 25 -15.81 19.84 -31.11
C ARG A 25 -16.21 18.78 -30.09
N VAL A 26 -16.71 19.20 -28.92
CA VAL A 26 -17.19 18.28 -27.88
C VAL A 26 -18.34 17.43 -28.41
N GLU A 27 -19.36 18.06 -29.02
CA GLU A 27 -20.51 17.38 -29.63
C GLU A 27 -20.09 16.32 -30.65
N ARG A 28 -19.10 16.63 -31.48
CA ARG A 28 -18.51 15.65 -32.41
C ARG A 28 -17.88 14.46 -31.70
N LEU A 29 -17.05 14.70 -30.69
CA LEU A 29 -16.37 13.63 -29.94
C LEU A 29 -17.36 12.75 -29.16
N LEU A 30 -18.48 13.32 -28.69
CA LEU A 30 -19.56 12.56 -28.06
C LEU A 30 -20.30 11.63 -29.04
N LEU A 31 -20.38 12.02 -30.32
CA LEU A 31 -20.98 11.18 -31.36
C LEU A 31 -20.02 10.11 -31.87
N GLU A 32 -18.71 10.37 -31.81
CA GLU A 32 -17.66 9.45 -32.28
C GLU A 32 -17.38 8.34 -31.26
N ASP A 33 -17.42 8.61 -29.96
CA ASP A 33 -17.12 7.64 -28.90
C ASP A 33 -18.26 7.51 -27.87
N PRO A 34 -18.90 6.33 -27.77
CA PRO A 34 -19.98 6.09 -26.80
C PRO A 34 -19.52 6.23 -25.34
N PHE A 35 -18.22 6.09 -25.04
CA PHE A 35 -17.68 6.28 -23.70
C PHE A 35 -17.88 7.71 -23.18
N TYR A 36 -17.63 8.72 -24.02
CA TYR A 36 -17.79 10.12 -23.60
C TYR A 36 -19.26 10.51 -23.39
N ALA A 37 -20.17 9.91 -24.15
CA ALA A 37 -21.60 10.07 -23.95
C ALA A 37 -22.06 9.48 -22.61
N ASP A 38 -21.59 8.27 -22.27
CA ASP A 38 -21.87 7.63 -20.97
C ASP A 38 -21.26 8.41 -19.79
N ALA A 39 -20.03 8.92 -19.95
CA ALA A 39 -19.40 9.77 -18.95
C ALA A 39 -20.16 11.09 -18.73
N LEU A 40 -20.68 11.72 -19.78
CA LEU A 40 -21.52 12.91 -19.66
C LEU A 40 -22.85 12.58 -18.95
N ALA A 41 -23.50 11.48 -19.32
CA ALA A 41 -24.74 11.02 -18.68
C ALA A 41 -24.52 10.72 -17.18
N GLY A 42 -23.40 10.08 -16.84
CA GLY A 42 -22.99 9.85 -15.45
C GLY A 42 -22.72 11.16 -14.70
N LEU A 43 -22.06 12.13 -15.33
CA LEU A 43 -21.85 13.46 -14.75
C LEU A 43 -23.17 14.20 -14.50
N GLU A 44 -24.11 14.12 -15.44
CA GLU A 44 -25.44 14.72 -15.30
C GLU A 44 -26.26 14.05 -14.19
N ALA A 45 -26.30 12.71 -14.16
CA ALA A 45 -26.96 11.94 -13.11
C ALA A 45 -26.36 12.25 -11.73
N MET A 46 -25.03 12.39 -11.64
CA MET A 46 -24.36 12.83 -10.43
C MET A 46 -24.75 14.25 -10.08
N GLN A 47 -24.81 15.21 -11.00
CA GLN A 47 -25.19 16.60 -10.71
C GLN A 47 -26.64 16.71 -10.21
N GLN A 48 -27.55 15.97 -10.84
CA GLN A 48 -28.96 15.90 -10.45
C GLN A 48 -29.10 15.27 -9.06
N THR A 49 -28.38 14.19 -8.79
CA THR A 49 -28.38 13.50 -7.49
C THR A 49 -27.57 14.27 -6.43
N ALA A 50 -26.58 15.07 -6.84
CA ALA A 50 -25.71 15.95 -6.07
C ALA A 50 -26.37 17.31 -5.74
N THR A 51 -27.68 17.40 -5.91
CA THR A 51 -28.51 18.38 -5.19
C THR A 51 -29.07 17.84 -3.85
N PRO A 52 -28.42 16.93 -3.08
CA PRO A 52 -28.85 16.73 -1.72
C PRO A 52 -28.48 18.01 -0.97
N THR A 53 -29.32 18.43 -0.05
CA THR A 53 -28.95 19.53 0.81
C THR A 53 -27.62 19.19 1.48
N THR A 54 -26.75 20.17 1.73
CA THR A 54 -25.47 19.97 2.42
C THR A 54 -25.64 19.18 3.72
N GLN A 55 -26.81 19.29 4.34
CA GLN A 55 -27.27 18.54 5.51
C GLN A 55 -27.47 17.03 5.25
N GLN A 56 -28.05 16.63 4.12
CA GLN A 56 -28.18 15.22 3.76
C GLN A 56 -26.81 14.59 3.54
N LEU A 57 -25.90 15.26 2.82
CA LEU A 57 -24.52 14.81 2.64
C LEU A 57 -23.79 14.67 3.98
N ALA A 58 -23.96 15.62 4.90
CA ALA A 58 -23.39 15.56 6.23
C ALA A 58 -23.91 14.34 7.01
N ASN A 59 -25.23 14.13 7.03
CA ASN A 59 -25.85 12.98 7.71
C ASN A 59 -25.37 11.63 7.16
N LEU A 60 -25.18 11.50 5.85
CA LEU A 60 -24.64 10.26 5.25
C LEU A 60 -23.18 10.02 5.67
N ARG A 61 -22.37 11.09 5.70
CA ARG A 61 -20.98 11.00 6.16
C ARG A 61 -20.91 10.61 7.62
N ASP A 62 -21.76 11.18 8.46
CA ASP A 62 -21.83 10.85 9.89
C ASP A 62 -22.28 9.41 10.10
N ALA A 63 -23.29 8.93 9.37
CA ALA A 63 -23.73 7.55 9.43
C ALA A 63 -22.65 6.54 8.98
N LEU A 64 -21.85 6.90 7.97
CA LEU A 64 -20.73 6.09 7.53
C LEU A 64 -19.61 6.07 8.57
N GLN A 65 -19.26 7.24 9.11
CA GLN A 65 -18.26 7.42 10.15
C GLN A 65 -18.63 6.60 11.39
N GLU A 66 -19.90 6.66 11.80
CA GLU A 66 -20.44 5.84 12.90
C GLU A 66 -20.31 4.34 12.62
N ARG A 67 -20.57 3.87 11.39
CA ARG A 67 -20.36 2.45 11.02
C ARG A 67 -18.90 2.03 11.06
N ILE A 68 -17.99 2.89 10.60
CA ILE A 68 -16.56 2.62 10.64
C ILE A 68 -16.09 2.52 12.10
N HIS A 69 -16.45 3.49 12.95
CA HIS A 69 -16.04 3.51 14.36
C HIS A 69 -16.71 2.41 15.19
N SER A 70 -17.99 2.12 14.96
CA SER A 70 -18.71 1.05 15.65
C SER A 70 -18.21 -0.35 15.24
N SER A 71 -17.81 -0.55 13.98
CA SER A 71 -17.18 -1.79 13.51
C SER A 71 -15.76 -1.99 14.06
N ALA A 72 -15.03 -0.89 14.30
CA ALA A 72 -13.69 -0.93 14.88
C ALA A 72 -13.70 -1.23 16.38
N THR A 73 -14.72 -0.81 17.13
CA THR A 73 -14.57 -0.70 18.59
C THR A 73 -14.99 -1.94 19.38
N LYS A 74 -15.96 -2.76 18.96
CA LYS A 74 -16.67 -3.57 19.98
C LYS A 74 -16.23 -5.01 20.23
N LYS A 75 -15.62 -5.78 19.32
CA LYS A 75 -15.37 -7.23 19.60
C LYS A 75 -14.12 -7.90 18.99
N ARG A 76 -13.35 -7.28 18.08
CA ARG A 76 -12.33 -8.02 17.29
C ARG A 76 -10.87 -7.65 17.56
N LEU A 77 -10.60 -6.72 18.47
CA LEU A 77 -9.25 -6.20 18.68
C LEU A 77 -8.86 -6.28 20.16
N TRP A 78 -9.11 -7.42 20.83
CA TRP A 78 -8.12 -7.79 21.84
C TRP A 78 -6.84 -8.07 21.06
N PRO A 79 -5.81 -7.20 21.15
CA PRO A 79 -4.64 -7.36 20.33
C PRO A 79 -4.07 -8.74 20.61
N LEU A 80 -3.95 -9.57 19.56
CA LEU A 80 -3.46 -10.96 19.66
C LEU A 80 -2.17 -11.07 20.47
N TRP A 81 -1.38 -9.98 20.49
CA TRP A 81 -0.17 -9.87 21.26
C TRP A 81 -0.34 -10.08 22.77
N ILE A 82 -1.49 -9.70 23.35
CA ILE A 82 -1.77 -9.92 24.79
C ILE A 82 -1.88 -11.42 25.07
N ALA A 83 -2.63 -12.16 24.24
CA ALA A 83 -2.80 -13.59 24.40
C ALA A 83 -1.46 -14.34 24.24
N THR A 84 -0.63 -13.92 23.28
CA THR A 84 0.70 -14.52 23.07
C THR A 84 1.67 -14.21 24.21
N THR A 85 1.65 -13.00 24.78
CA THR A 85 2.51 -12.63 25.90
C THR A 85 2.14 -13.41 27.16
N THR A 86 0.86 -13.55 27.47
CA THR A 86 0.40 -14.36 28.62
C THR A 86 0.79 -15.83 28.46
N ALA A 87 0.60 -16.41 27.27
CA ALA A 87 0.98 -17.81 27.01
C ALA A 87 2.50 -18.04 27.14
N ALA A 88 3.32 -17.11 26.61
CA ALA A 88 4.78 -17.21 26.70
C ALA A 88 5.28 -17.15 28.15
N ILE A 89 4.72 -16.23 28.97
CA ILE A 89 5.07 -16.12 30.38
C ILE A 89 4.70 -17.41 31.13
N LEU A 90 3.50 -17.94 30.91
CA LEU A 90 3.05 -19.19 31.53
C LEU A 90 3.94 -20.38 31.14
N LEU A 91 4.30 -20.49 29.86
CA LEU A 91 5.19 -21.54 29.35
C LEU A 91 6.56 -21.45 30.02
N MET A 92 7.15 -20.24 30.07
CA MET A 92 8.46 -20.03 30.69
C MET A 92 8.44 -20.43 32.17
N LEU A 93 7.38 -20.06 32.89
CA LEU A 93 7.22 -20.38 34.31
C LEU A 93 7.07 -21.89 34.54
N ALA A 94 6.28 -22.56 33.69
CA ALA A 94 6.10 -24.01 33.73
C ALA A 94 7.41 -24.77 33.46
N VAL A 95 8.18 -24.34 32.45
CA VAL A 95 9.50 -24.93 32.13
C VAL A 95 10.50 -24.71 33.26
N ALA A 96 10.53 -23.51 33.85
CA ALA A 96 11.41 -23.21 34.98
C ALA A 96 11.12 -24.12 36.18
N ILE A 97 9.85 -24.28 36.55
CA ILE A 97 9.43 -25.16 37.65
C ILE A 97 9.77 -26.63 37.32
N TYR A 98 9.53 -27.06 36.08
CA TYR A 98 9.85 -28.42 35.63
C TYR A 98 11.35 -28.73 35.75
N ILE A 99 12.23 -27.82 35.31
CA ILE A 99 13.69 -28.00 35.41
C ILE A 99 14.12 -28.08 36.88
N ILE A 100 13.62 -27.20 37.75
CA ILE A 100 13.97 -27.19 39.17
C ILE A 100 13.54 -28.50 39.85
N PHE A 101 12.36 -29.01 39.55
CA PHE A 101 11.85 -30.21 40.22
C PHE A 101 12.39 -31.53 39.63
N PHE A 102 12.60 -31.58 38.32
CA PHE A 102 12.90 -32.82 37.59
C PHE A 102 14.38 -32.95 37.22
N VAL A 103 15.05 -31.85 36.83
CA VAL A 103 16.45 -31.87 36.36
C VAL A 103 17.44 -31.68 37.51
N ALA A 104 17.08 -30.96 38.58
CA ALA A 104 17.96 -30.78 39.75
C ALA A 104 18.31 -32.09 40.49
N LYS A 105 17.67 -33.22 40.14
CA LYS A 105 18.03 -34.57 40.64
C LYS A 105 19.10 -35.28 39.81
N HIS A 106 19.57 -34.69 38.70
CA HIS A 106 20.64 -35.26 37.89
C HIS A 106 21.81 -34.26 37.78
N PRO A 107 22.92 -34.45 38.51
CA PRO A 107 24.13 -33.65 38.29
C PRO A 107 24.70 -34.02 36.90
N THR A 108 24.39 -33.19 35.90
CA THR A 108 24.95 -33.33 34.56
C THR A 108 26.43 -32.95 34.60
N LYS A 109 27.32 -33.95 34.51
CA LYS A 109 28.75 -33.73 34.27
C LYS A 109 28.91 -33.03 32.92
N GLN A 110 29.32 -31.77 32.93
CA GLN A 110 29.63 -31.01 31.73
C GLN A 110 30.84 -31.65 31.02
N LYS A 111 30.65 -32.11 29.79
CA LYS A 111 31.74 -32.55 28.91
C LYS A 111 32.37 -31.32 28.24
N PRO A 112 33.70 -31.14 28.28
CA PRO A 112 34.33 -29.95 27.70
C PRO A 112 34.12 -29.91 26.18
N ASN A 113 33.62 -28.77 25.72
CA ASN A 113 33.35 -28.48 24.31
C ASN A 113 34.62 -27.92 23.66
N ASN A 114 35.35 -28.77 22.96
CA ASN A 114 36.50 -28.39 22.15
C ASN A 114 35.97 -27.79 20.84
N LYS A 115 35.74 -26.48 20.79
CA LYS A 115 35.40 -25.79 19.53
C LYS A 115 36.68 -25.60 18.69
N PRO A 116 36.78 -26.12 17.45
CA PRO A 116 37.83 -25.69 16.55
C PRO A 116 37.59 -24.24 16.12
N LYS A 117 38.62 -23.40 16.21
CA LYS A 117 38.61 -21.98 15.84
C LYS A 117 38.40 -21.86 14.32
N THR A 118 37.26 -21.32 13.91
CA THR A 118 37.03 -20.91 12.52
C THR A 118 37.84 -19.65 12.24
N THR A 119 39.01 -19.81 11.63
CA THR A 119 39.81 -18.73 11.06
C THR A 119 39.10 -18.17 9.83
N LEU A 120 38.69 -16.90 9.90
CA LEU A 120 38.18 -16.12 8.79
C LEU A 120 39.30 -15.89 7.75
N LYS A 121 39.18 -16.50 6.57
CA LYS A 121 40.03 -16.20 5.41
C LYS A 121 39.52 -14.91 4.77
N ILE A 122 40.15 -13.79 5.11
CA ILE A 122 39.93 -12.48 4.49
C ILE A 122 40.30 -12.60 3.01
N ARG A 123 39.32 -12.36 2.13
CA ARG A 123 39.47 -12.32 0.68
C ARG A 123 40.37 -11.13 0.32
N GLN A 124 41.57 -11.41 -0.17
CA GLN A 124 42.47 -10.41 -0.75
C GLN A 124 41.77 -9.76 -1.95
N ILE A 125 41.54 -8.46 -1.88
CA ILE A 125 41.03 -7.64 -2.99
C ILE A 125 42.26 -6.94 -3.58
N SER A 126 42.70 -7.36 -4.76
CA SER A 126 43.75 -6.68 -5.51
C SER A 126 43.20 -5.39 -6.14
N PRO A 127 43.94 -4.27 -6.11
CA PRO A 127 43.50 -3.03 -6.73
C PRO A 127 43.60 -3.12 -8.26
N PHE A 128 42.44 -3.05 -8.93
CA PHE A 128 42.34 -2.85 -10.37
C PHE A 128 42.68 -1.38 -10.68
N MET A 129 43.95 -1.11 -10.95
CA MET A 129 44.43 0.20 -11.37
C MET A 129 44.28 0.36 -12.88
N ALA A 130 43.74 1.52 -13.22
CA ALA A 130 43.47 2.03 -14.55
C ALA A 130 44.67 1.95 -15.51
N SER A 131 44.42 1.42 -16.72
CA SER A 131 45.20 1.73 -17.90
C SER A 131 44.25 2.24 -19.00
N LEU A 132 44.26 3.55 -19.21
CA LEU A 132 43.71 4.22 -20.38
C LEU A 132 44.67 3.99 -21.56
N GLN A 133 44.20 3.39 -22.65
CA GLN A 133 44.79 3.63 -23.98
C GLN A 133 43.67 3.81 -25.04
N PRO A 134 43.84 4.77 -25.97
CA PRO A 134 42.78 5.27 -26.85
C PRO A 134 42.56 4.38 -28.10
N TYR A 135 41.30 4.34 -28.56
CA TYR A 135 40.85 3.61 -29.74
C TYR A 135 41.23 4.38 -31.03
N SER A 136 41.90 3.70 -31.95
CA SER A 136 42.20 4.17 -33.32
C SER A 136 41.15 3.62 -34.28
N TYR A 137 40.56 4.49 -35.12
CA TYR A 137 39.56 4.13 -36.13
C TYR A 137 40.22 3.75 -37.46
N PRO A 138 39.68 2.76 -38.20
CA PRO A 138 39.91 2.69 -39.64
C PRO A 138 38.67 3.13 -40.43
N CYS A 139 38.89 4.05 -41.36
CA CYS A 139 38.00 4.35 -42.48
C CYS A 139 38.06 3.21 -43.49
N GLY A 140 36.91 2.86 -44.07
CA GLY A 140 36.75 1.93 -45.20
C GLY A 140 35.35 2.02 -45.76
#